data_AF-A0ABD0RCY1-F1
#
_entry.id   AF-A0ABD0RCY1-F1
#
_cell.length_a   1.000
_cell.length_b   1.000
_cell.length_c   1.000
_cell.angle_alpha   90.00
_cell.angle_beta   90.00
_cell.angle_gamma   90.00
#
_symmetry.space_group_name_H-M   'P 1'
#
loop_
_entity.id
_entity.type
_entity.pdbx_description
1 polymer ?
#
loop_
_entity_poly.entity_id
_entity_poly.type
_entity_poly.pdbx_seq_one_letter_code
_entity_poly.pdbx_strand_id
1 'polypeptide(L)'
;LEILHNQTWMSVCDAAFDQQDAEVVCRELDCGAPVQVLGTAAFGKGDTQMWTQEIQCRGNESQIHLCLTSPSHEKNCSHDNSVKLVCS
;
A
#
# COMPACT_ATOMS: atom_id res chain seq x y z
N LEU A 1 5.75 -2.10 -0.55
CA LEU A 1 4.91 -1.48 -1.59
C LEU A 1 5.18 0.00 -1.55
N GLU A 2 5.47 0.59 -2.70
CA GLU A 2 5.64 2.03 -2.83
C GLU A 2 4.64 2.55 -3.84
N ILE A 3 4.04 3.70 -3.55
CA ILE A 3 3.10 4.38 -4.44
C ILE A 3 3.64 5.75 -4.80
N LEU A 4 3.45 6.15 -6.05
CA LEU A 4 3.83 7.48 -6.52
C LEU A 4 2.70 8.46 -6.22
N HIS A 5 2.98 9.47 -5.40
CA HIS A 5 2.01 10.52 -5.08
C HIS A 5 2.73 11.86 -5.02
N ASN A 6 2.18 12.88 -5.70
CA ASN A 6 2.80 14.21 -5.84
C ASN A 6 4.29 14.15 -6.22
N GLN A 7 4.63 13.33 -7.23
CA GLN A 7 6.00 13.14 -7.75
C GLN A 7 7.00 12.54 -6.75
N THR A 8 6.52 12.02 -5.62
CA THR A 8 7.35 11.38 -4.59
C THR A 8 6.91 9.95 -4.38
N TRP A 9 7.86 9.03 -4.27
CA TRP A 9 7.59 7.65 -3.90
C TRP A 9 7.40 7.56 -2.40
N MET A 10 6.29 6.96 -1.97
CA MET A 10 5.97 6.76 -0.57
C MET A 10 5.73 5.29 -0.26
N SER A 11 6.29 4.82 0.86
CA SER A 11 6.03 3.48 1.38
C SER A 11 4.68 3.45 2.08
N VAL A 12 3.86 2.42 1.82
CA VAL A 12 2.52 2.28 2.42
C VAL A 12 2.59 1.53 3.75
N CYS A 13 1.92 2.06 4.77
CA CYS A 13 1.77 1.39 6.05
C CYS A 13 0.87 0.15 5.93
N ASP A 14 1.26 -0.94 6.59
CA ASP A 14 0.50 -2.18 6.68
C ASP A 14 -0.86 -2.00 7.33
N ALA A 15 -1.00 -1.09 8.28
CA ALA A 15 -2.28 -0.72 8.87
C ALA A 15 -3.20 0.09 7.94
N ALA A 16 -2.65 0.59 6.83
CA ALA A 16 -3.36 1.45 5.87
C ALA A 16 -3.63 0.73 4.53
N PHE A 17 -3.36 -0.57 4.45
CA PHE A 17 -3.42 -1.35 3.22
C PHE A 17 -4.08 -2.71 3.47
N ASP A 18 -5.15 -3.01 2.75
CA ASP A 18 -5.92 -4.24 2.89
C ASP A 18 -5.87 -5.14 1.65
N GLN A 19 -6.72 -6.17 1.66
CA GLN A 19 -6.81 -7.15 0.57
C GLN A 19 -7.45 -6.55 -0.70
N GLN A 20 -8.41 -5.63 -0.56
CA GLN A 20 -9.04 -4.96 -1.70
C GLN A 20 -8.05 -4.04 -2.40
N ASP A 21 -7.21 -3.35 -1.63
CA ASP A 21 -6.10 -2.56 -2.17
C ASP A 21 -5.10 -3.44 -2.92
N ALA A 22 -4.79 -4.62 -2.36
CA ALA A 22 -3.93 -5.62 -2.99
C ALA A 22 -4.46 -6.10 -4.35
N GLU A 23 -5.78 -6.31 -4.48
CA GLU A 23 -6.42 -6.68 -5.74
C GLU A 23 -6.24 -5.60 -6.81
N VAL A 24 -6.40 -4.33 -6.44
CA VAL A 24 -6.20 -3.21 -7.36
C VAL A 24 -4.74 -3.13 -7.79
N VAL A 25 -3.78 -3.25 -6.88
CA VAL A 25 -2.34 -3.16 -7.22
C VAL A 25 -1.89 -4.32 -8.11
N CYS A 26 -2.23 -5.56 -7.76
CA CYS A 26 -1.82 -6.71 -8.58
C CYS A 26 -2.44 -6.67 -9.98
N ARG A 27 -3.68 -6.16 -10.10
CA ARG A 27 -4.32 -5.91 -11.39
C ARG A 27 -3.68 -4.76 -12.15
N GLU A 28 -3.36 -3.64 -11.50
CA GLU A 28 -2.69 -2.49 -12.12
C GLU A 28 -1.32 -2.88 -12.71
N LEU A 29 -0.61 -3.81 -12.05
CA LEU A 29 0.67 -4.35 -12.51
C LEU A 29 0.55 -5.53 -13.49
N ASP A 30 -0.66 -5.94 -13.85
CA ASP A 30 -0.94 -7.12 -14.69
C ASP A 30 -0.26 -8.41 -14.18
N CYS A 31 -0.17 -8.56 -12.85
CA CYS A 31 0.44 -9.70 -12.16
C CYS A 31 -0.62 -10.68 -11.59
N GLY A 32 -1.86 -10.62 -12.09
CA GLY A 32 -2.94 -11.50 -11.64
C GLY A 32 -3.47 -11.17 -10.23
N ALA A 33 -3.73 -12.19 -9.43
CA ALA A 33 -4.41 -12.05 -8.14
C ALA A 33 -3.39 -11.91 -6.97
N PRO A 34 -3.72 -11.15 -5.92
CA PRO A 34 -2.90 -11.09 -4.71
C PRO A 34 -2.85 -12.45 -4.02
N VAL A 35 -1.63 -12.92 -3.75
CA VAL A 35 -1.35 -14.21 -3.08
C VAL A 35 -1.10 -13.98 -1.59
N GLN A 36 -0.30 -12.96 -1.25
CA GLN A 36 0.05 -12.64 0.14
C GLN A 36 0.20 -11.13 0.33
N VAL A 37 -0.45 -10.61 1.39
CA VAL A 37 -0.18 -9.30 1.97
C VAL A 37 0.59 -9.54 3.27
N LEU A 38 1.85 -9.13 3.29
CA LEU A 38 2.74 -9.33 4.43
C LEU A 38 2.95 -7.99 5.14
N GLY A 39 2.46 -7.91 6.38
CA GLY A 39 2.76 -6.82 7.31
C GLY A 39 4.09 -7.06 8.02
N THR A 40 4.87 -5.99 8.21
CA THR A 40 6.19 -5.91 8.87
C THR A 40 7.34 -6.74 8.28
N ALA A 41 8.37 -6.05 7.76
CA ALA A 41 9.76 -6.52 7.81
C ALA A 41 10.75 -5.46 7.29
N ALA A 42 11.39 -4.79 8.27
CA ALA A 42 12.78 -4.34 8.29
C ALA A 42 13.55 -4.48 6.97
N PHE A 43 13.53 -3.43 6.14
CA PHE A 43 14.61 -3.17 5.18
C PHE A 43 15.02 -1.70 5.28
N GLY A 44 16.32 -1.50 5.16
CA GLY A 44 17.06 -0.37 5.73
C GLY A 44 16.64 1.00 5.23
N LYS A 45 16.71 1.96 6.16
CA LYS A 45 16.85 3.42 5.99
C LYS A 45 16.96 3.87 4.52
N GLY A 46 15.82 3.96 3.85
CA GLY A 46 15.60 4.95 2.82
C GLY A 46 14.91 6.12 3.49
N ASP A 47 15.34 7.36 3.20
CA ASP A 47 14.71 8.61 3.66
C ASP A 47 13.30 8.82 3.03
N THR A 48 12.54 7.74 2.80
CA THR A 48 11.29 7.76 2.02
C THR A 48 10.09 8.09 2.90
N GLN A 49 9.29 9.05 2.45
CA GLN A 49 8.08 9.49 3.12
C GLN A 49 7.04 8.36 3.20
N MET A 50 6.31 8.25 4.31
CA MET A 50 5.38 7.15 4.55
C MET A 50 3.93 7.57 4.31
N TRP A 51 3.18 6.73 3.59
CA TRP A 51 1.75 6.86 3.42
C TRP A 51 1.03 6.23 4.60
N THR A 52 0.34 7.07 5.37
CA THR A 52 -0.37 6.68 6.59
C THR A 52 -1.88 6.73 6.46
N GLN A 53 -2.43 7.28 5.37
CA GLN A 53 -3.88 7.34 5.17
C GLN A 53 -4.40 5.98 4.73
N GLU A 54 -5.54 5.55 5.28
CA GLU A 54 -6.15 4.30 4.90
C GLU A 54 -6.58 4.37 3.44
N ILE A 55 -6.14 3.40 2.63
CA ILE A 55 -6.59 3.22 1.25
C ILE A 55 -7.84 2.35 1.33
N GLN A 56 -8.89 2.77 0.65
CA GLN A 56 -10.21 2.14 0.74
C GLN A 56 -10.67 1.77 -0.66
N CYS A 57 -9.92 0.89 -1.33
CA CYS A 57 -10.33 0.35 -2.61
C CYS A 57 -11.59 -0.52 -2.46
N ARG A 58 -12.43 -0.53 -3.49
CA ARG A 58 -13.54 -1.49 -3.64
C ARG A 58 -13.08 -2.81 -4.25
N GLY A 59 -11.89 -2.84 -4.85
CA GLY A 59 -11.32 -4.01 -5.53
C GLY A 59 -11.60 -4.02 -7.04
N ASN A 60 -12.31 -3.03 -7.59
CA ASN A 60 -12.63 -2.93 -9.01
C ASN A 60 -12.04 -1.71 -9.72
N GLU A 61 -11.29 -0.88 -8.98
CA GLU A 61 -10.55 0.27 -9.51
C GLU A 61 -9.42 -0.18 -10.45
N SER A 62 -9.20 0.54 -11.54
CA SER A 62 -8.12 0.21 -12.47
C SER A 62 -6.73 0.54 -11.92
N GLN A 63 -6.64 1.48 -10.97
CA GLN A 63 -5.39 2.00 -10.42
C GLN A 63 -5.58 2.39 -8.96
N ILE A 64 -4.54 2.23 -8.14
CA ILE A 64 -4.63 2.48 -6.69
C ILE A 64 -4.95 3.94 -6.34
N HIS A 65 -4.55 4.90 -7.19
CA HIS A 65 -4.83 6.32 -6.96
C HIS A 65 -6.31 6.71 -7.18
N LEU A 66 -7.11 5.81 -7.76
CA LEU A 66 -8.56 6.02 -7.93
C LEU A 66 -9.35 5.57 -6.70
N CYS A 67 -8.70 4.89 -5.76
CA CYS A 67 -9.32 4.47 -4.51
C CYS A 67 -9.52 5.68 -3.59
N LEU A 68 -10.58 5.61 -2.79
CA LEU A 68 -10.81 6.62 -1.76
C LEU A 68 -9.75 6.49 -0.67
N THR A 69 -9.43 7.60 -0.03
CA THR A 69 -8.47 7.66 1.06
C THR A 69 -9.11 8.37 2.24
N SER A 70 -8.89 7.85 3.43
CA SER A 70 -9.39 8.44 4.67
C SER A 70 -8.25 8.66 5.67
N PRO A 71 -8.40 9.64 6.59
CA PRO A 71 -7.48 9.75 7.71
C PRO A 71 -7.45 8.42 8.46
N SER A 72 -6.27 7.84 8.64
CA SER A 72 -6.17 6.61 9.44
C SER A 72 -6.44 6.90 10.92
N HIS A 73 -7.03 5.90 11.58
CA HIS A 73 -7.15 5.90 13.04
C HIS A 73 -5.82 5.53 13.73
N GLU A 74 -4.91 4.89 13.00
CA GLU A 74 -3.61 4.42 13.49
C GLU A 74 -2.57 5.55 13.49
N LYS A 75 -2.13 5.95 14.68
CA LYS A 75 -1.35 7.20 14.86
C LYS A 75 0.17 7.05 14.73
N ASN A 76 0.74 5.86 14.56
CA ASN A 76 2.20 5.71 14.52
C ASN A 76 2.65 4.57 13.61
N CYS A 77 2.61 4.81 12.29
CA CYS A 77 3.36 3.96 11.37
C CYS A 77 4.82 4.41 11.34
N SER A 78 5.73 3.45 11.52
CA SER A 78 7.17 3.64 11.31
C SER A 78 7.60 2.89 10.05
N HIS A 79 8.83 3.10 9.58
CA HIS A 79 9.34 2.38 8.40
C HIS A 79 9.24 0.84 8.52
N ASP A 80 9.26 0.30 9.74
CA ASP A 80 9.13 -1.13 10.01
C ASP A 80 7.73 -1.66 9.67
N ASN A 81 6.74 -0.77 9.53
CA ASN A 81 5.35 -1.06 9.19
C ASN A 81 5.08 -1.01 7.68
N SER A 82 6.11 -1.04 6.83
CA SER A 82 5.89 -1.02 5.38
C SER A 82 5.24 -2.33 4.88
N VAL A 83 4.14 -2.23 4.14
CA VAL A 83 3.44 -3.40 3.60
C VAL A 83 4.20 -4.03 2.43
N LYS A 84 4.13 -5.36 2.30
CA LYS A 84 4.64 -6.12 1.16
C LYS A 84 3.50 -6.89 0.51
N LEU A 85 3.54 -6.96 -0.81
CA LEU A 85 2.53 -7.60 -1.63
C LEU A 85 3.19 -8.61 -2.57
N VAL A 86 2.65 -9.82 -2.60
CA VAL A 86 2.99 -10.87 -3.56
C VAL A 86 1.77 -11.13 -4.43
N CYS A 87 1.94 -11.03 -5.74
CA CYS A 87 0.95 -11.38 -6.76
C CYS A 87 1.29 -12.74 -7.40
N SER A 88 0.38 -13.29 -8.20
CA SER A 88 0.48 -14.62 -8.82
C SER A 88 1.41 -14.72 -10.02
#